data_AF-A0A7K4I8M2-F1
#
_entry.id   AF-A0A7K4I8M2-F1
#
_cell.length_a   1.000
_cell.length_b   1.000
_cell.length_c   1.000
_cell.angle_alpha   90.00
_cell.angle_beta   90.00
_cell.angle_gamma   90.00
#
_symmetry.space_group_name_H-M   'P 1'
#
loop_
_entity.id
_entity.type
_entity.pdbx_description
1 polymer ?
#
loop_
_entity_poly.entity_id
_entity_poly.type
_entity_poly.pdbx_seq_one_letter_code
_entity_poly.pdbx_strand_id
1 'polypeptide(L)'
;MNKALCSKLLKFGEEKETQSKLDIMLSLKLFFLPRRNHWLKRLALIFVFVMFDYLSTLAFCRAPSEEANMYTRIFMENLGIPLGLTLFVLVANLPIYITLTLDSHIVKLAPKTALFIEPFVDFVFAWFVGGLHFSGGASWFWNASALTRQILGTSLYLLMAFLFVKPHKSKMTTKG
;
A
#
# COMPACT_ATOMS: atom_id res chain seq x y z
N MET A 1 -26.36 51.45 7.01
CA MET A 1 -25.64 50.17 6.98
C MET A 1 -25.12 49.93 5.57
N ASN A 2 -23.80 49.95 5.39
CA ASN A 2 -23.17 50.21 4.07
C ASN A 2 -23.19 48.94 3.20
N LYS A 3 -23.89 48.96 2.05
CA LYS A 3 -24.01 47.80 1.12
C LYS A 3 -22.64 47.24 0.69
N ALA A 4 -21.62 48.09 0.63
CA ALA A 4 -20.25 47.70 0.31
C ALA A 4 -19.61 46.78 1.37
N LEU A 5 -19.97 46.94 2.66
CA LEU A 5 -19.44 46.11 3.74
C LEU A 5 -20.06 44.70 3.71
N CYS A 6 -21.35 44.61 3.39
CA CYS A 6 -22.07 43.34 3.28
C CYS A 6 -21.58 42.49 2.09
N SER A 7 -21.32 43.12 0.94
CA SER A 7 -20.74 42.45 -0.23
C SER A 7 -19.32 41.92 0.03
N LYS A 8 -18.50 42.66 0.79
CA LYS A 8 -17.15 42.20 1.19
C LYS A 8 -17.20 40.99 2.13
N LEU A 9 -18.13 40.97 3.09
CA LEU A 9 -18.27 39.86 4.02
C LEU A 9 -18.78 38.59 3.34
N LEU A 10 -19.70 38.71 2.38
CA LEU A 10 -20.17 37.59 1.55
C LEU A 10 -19.03 36.98 0.71
N LYS A 11 -18.25 37.81 0.02
CA LYS A 11 -17.07 37.33 -0.75
C LYS A 11 -16.03 36.63 0.13
N PHE A 12 -15.78 37.15 1.34
CA PHE A 12 -14.81 36.56 2.26
C PHE A 12 -15.28 35.20 2.83
N GLY A 13 -16.60 35.01 2.97
CA GLY A 13 -17.21 33.73 3.34
C GLY A 13 -17.11 32.70 2.22
N GLU A 14 -17.43 33.08 0.97
CA GLU A 14 -17.32 32.20 -0.19
C GLU A 14 -15.87 31.79 -0.48
N GLU A 15 -14.90 32.69 -0.35
CA GLU A 15 -13.47 32.34 -0.54
C GLU A 15 -12.99 31.33 0.50
N LYS A 16 -13.34 31.49 1.78
CA LYS A 16 -12.98 30.52 2.83
C LYS A 16 -13.63 29.16 2.64
N GLU A 17 -14.90 29.11 2.23
CA GLU A 17 -15.59 27.85 1.97
C GLU A 17 -15.00 27.14 0.76
N THR A 18 -14.66 27.88 -0.29
CA THR A 18 -14.03 27.35 -1.51
C THR A 18 -12.62 26.83 -1.23
N GLN A 19 -11.85 27.53 -0.41
CA GLN A 19 -10.49 27.14 -0.03
C GLN A 19 -10.48 25.91 0.89
N SER A 20 -11.42 25.83 1.84
CA SER A 20 -11.67 24.64 2.67
C SER A 20 -12.07 23.43 1.83
N LYS A 21 -13.01 23.59 0.88
CA LYS A 21 -13.40 22.52 -0.05
C LYS A 21 -12.25 22.07 -0.93
N LEU A 22 -11.43 23.01 -1.41
CA LEU A 22 -10.26 22.71 -2.24
C LEU A 22 -9.19 21.95 -1.43
N ASP A 23 -8.94 22.34 -0.18
CA ASP A 23 -8.01 21.66 0.73
C ASP A 23 -8.51 20.25 1.09
N ILE A 24 -9.82 20.06 1.31
CA ILE A 24 -10.44 18.74 1.53
C ILE A 24 -10.33 17.88 0.26
N MET A 25 -10.60 18.44 -0.93
CA MET A 25 -10.47 17.73 -2.20
C MET A 25 -9.01 17.37 -2.51
N LEU A 26 -8.06 18.25 -2.20
CA LEU A 26 -6.62 18.00 -2.33
C LEU A 26 -6.18 16.90 -1.36
N SER A 27 -6.64 16.94 -0.11
CA SER A 27 -6.38 15.93 0.91
C SER A 27 -6.92 14.55 0.50
N LEU A 28 -8.15 14.48 -0.01
CA LEU A 28 -8.77 13.24 -0.52
C LEU A 28 -8.08 12.71 -1.79
N LYS A 29 -7.72 13.57 -2.74
CA LYS A 29 -6.98 13.15 -3.95
C LYS A 29 -5.56 12.70 -3.62
N LEU A 30 -4.90 13.33 -2.65
CA LEU A 30 -3.61 12.85 -2.14
C LEU A 30 -3.77 11.45 -1.56
N PHE A 31 -4.84 11.18 -0.82
CA PHE A 31 -5.05 9.90 -0.16
C PHE A 31 -5.31 8.74 -1.12
N PHE A 32 -5.89 9.00 -2.30
CA PHE A 32 -6.29 7.93 -3.22
C PHE A 32 -5.19 7.48 -4.20
N LEU A 33 -4.22 8.33 -4.53
CA LEU A 33 -3.21 8.03 -5.56
C LEU A 33 -1.82 8.53 -5.15
N PRO A 34 -0.84 7.62 -4.97
CA PRO A 34 0.54 8.02 -4.75
C PRO A 34 1.07 8.77 -5.98
N ARG A 35 1.55 10.00 -5.78
CA ARG A 35 1.92 10.94 -6.85
C ARG A 35 3.20 10.55 -7.61
N ARG A 36 4.01 9.66 -7.03
CA ARG A 36 5.31 9.22 -7.58
C ARG A 36 5.18 7.84 -8.23
N ASN A 37 5.48 7.78 -9.53
CA ASN A 37 5.38 6.57 -10.35
C ASN A 37 6.16 5.34 -9.83
N HIS A 38 7.18 5.49 -8.99
CA HIS A 38 7.90 4.34 -8.40
C HIS A 38 7.19 3.77 -7.17
N TRP A 39 6.62 4.62 -6.30
CA TRP A 39 5.85 4.19 -5.14
C TRP A 39 4.57 3.47 -5.55
N LEU A 40 3.91 3.94 -6.61
CA LEU A 40 2.76 3.23 -7.20
C LEU A 40 3.13 1.82 -7.69
N LYS A 41 4.32 1.65 -8.29
CA LYS A 41 4.79 0.33 -8.73
C LYS A 41 5.10 -0.61 -7.57
N ARG A 42 5.70 -0.10 -6.49
CA ARG A 42 5.91 -0.88 -5.25
C ARG A 42 4.58 -1.31 -4.65
N LEU A 43 3.62 -0.39 -4.58
CA LEU A 43 2.27 -0.69 -4.11
C LEU A 43 1.58 -1.75 -4.97
N ALA A 44 1.65 -1.62 -6.30
CA ALA A 44 1.11 -2.62 -7.22
C ALA A 44 1.78 -3.99 -7.03
N LEU A 45 3.10 -4.02 -6.81
CA LEU A 45 3.82 -5.26 -6.57
C LEU A 45 3.37 -5.93 -5.27
N ILE A 46 3.29 -5.17 -4.17
CA ILE A 46 2.73 -5.65 -2.89
C ILE A 46 1.33 -6.22 -3.10
N PHE A 47 0.48 -5.48 -3.80
CA PHE A 47 -0.91 -5.88 -4.04
C PHE A 47 -1.01 -7.21 -4.80
N VAL A 48 -0.12 -7.47 -5.75
CA VAL A 48 -0.08 -8.77 -6.46
C VAL A 48 0.15 -9.94 -5.51
N PHE A 49 1.09 -9.83 -4.57
CA PHE A 49 1.35 -10.88 -3.59
C PHE A 49 0.17 -11.08 -2.62
N VAL A 50 -0.41 -9.98 -2.14
CA VAL A 50 -1.61 -10.00 -1.28
C VAL A 50 -2.78 -10.65 -2.01
N MET A 51 -3.01 -10.30 -3.28
CA MET A 51 -4.07 -10.89 -4.09
C MET A 51 -3.84 -12.37 -4.37
N PHE A 52 -2.60 -12.78 -4.60
CA PHE A 52 -2.27 -14.19 -4.77
C PHE A 52 -2.63 -15.00 -3.52
N ASP A 53 -2.26 -14.51 -2.34
CA ASP A 53 -2.60 -15.13 -1.05
C ASP A 53 -4.12 -15.19 -0.83
N TYR A 54 -4.79 -14.06 -1.05
CA TYR A 54 -6.24 -13.93 -0.97
C TYR A 54 -6.96 -14.92 -1.88
N LEU A 55 -6.59 -14.99 -3.17
CA LEU A 55 -7.23 -15.86 -4.14
C LEU A 55 -6.96 -17.33 -3.86
N SER A 56 -5.73 -17.67 -3.45
CA SER A 56 -5.39 -19.04 -3.07
C SER A 56 -6.21 -19.48 -1.87
N THR A 57 -6.28 -18.63 -0.84
CA THR A 57 -7.09 -18.89 0.36
C THR A 57 -8.57 -19.02 -0.01
N LEU A 58 -9.11 -18.13 -0.83
CA LEU A 58 -10.52 -18.19 -1.23
C LEU A 58 -10.85 -19.44 -2.07
N ALA A 59 -9.92 -19.91 -2.89
CA ALA A 59 -10.13 -21.07 -3.76
C ALA A 59 -10.02 -22.40 -3.00
N PHE A 60 -9.09 -22.49 -2.04
CA PHE A 60 -8.76 -23.75 -1.36
C PHE A 60 -9.33 -23.89 0.04
N CYS A 61 -9.57 -22.79 0.77
CA CYS A 61 -10.12 -22.84 2.13
C CYS A 61 -11.59 -23.29 2.11
N ARG A 62 -11.87 -24.41 2.78
CA ARG A 62 -13.23 -24.96 2.90
C ARG A 62 -13.86 -24.67 4.25
N ALA A 63 -13.05 -24.49 5.29
CA ALA A 63 -13.51 -24.17 6.63
C ALA A 63 -12.56 -23.18 7.31
N PRO A 64 -13.06 -22.24 8.14
CA PRO A 64 -12.21 -21.29 8.87
C PRO A 64 -11.11 -21.93 9.74
N SER A 65 -11.34 -23.15 10.22
CA SER A 65 -10.37 -23.90 11.03
C SER A 65 -9.11 -24.31 10.27
N GLU A 66 -9.16 -24.37 8.94
CA GLU A 66 -8.01 -24.69 8.07
C GLU A 66 -7.03 -23.51 7.97
N GLU A 67 -7.53 -22.28 8.16
CA GLU A 67 -6.72 -21.07 8.12
C GLU A 67 -5.77 -21.02 9.32
N ALA A 68 -4.47 -20.88 9.07
CA ALA A 68 -3.45 -20.88 10.13
C ALA A 68 -3.44 -19.56 10.92
N ASN A 69 -3.83 -18.45 10.29
CA ASN A 69 -3.86 -17.15 10.96
C ASN A 69 -5.09 -17.03 11.87
N MET A 70 -4.85 -16.98 13.18
CA MET A 70 -5.89 -16.85 14.20
C MET A 70 -6.79 -15.62 13.99
N TYR A 71 -6.23 -14.49 13.58
CA TYR A 71 -7.03 -13.28 13.34
C TYR A 71 -7.93 -13.46 12.13
N THR A 72 -7.39 -13.95 11.01
CA THR A 72 -8.19 -14.24 9.80
C THR A 72 -9.32 -15.21 10.12
N ARG A 73 -9.03 -16.27 10.89
CA ARG A 73 -10.02 -17.25 11.34
C ARG A 73 -11.18 -16.60 12.09
N ILE A 74 -10.90 -15.74 13.06
CA ILE A 74 -11.94 -15.02 13.82
C ILE A 74 -12.85 -14.22 12.89
N PHE A 75 -12.30 -13.55 11.86
CA PHE A 75 -13.10 -12.83 10.88
C PHE A 75 -13.96 -13.78 10.03
N MET A 76 -13.39 -14.89 9.55
CA MET A 76 -14.09 -15.89 8.74
C MET A 76 -15.19 -16.61 9.52
N GLU A 77 -15.00 -16.88 10.81
CA GLU A 77 -16.00 -17.51 11.69
C GLU A 77 -17.20 -16.60 11.92
N ASN A 78 -16.97 -15.29 12.10
CA ASN A 78 -18.03 -14.32 12.40
C ASN A 78 -18.80 -13.84 11.17
N LEU A 79 -18.13 -13.71 10.01
CA LEU A 79 -18.70 -13.09 8.80
C LEU A 79 -18.83 -14.05 7.62
N GLY A 80 -18.38 -15.30 7.78
CA GLY A 80 -18.23 -16.27 6.69
C GLY A 80 -16.89 -16.10 5.95
N ILE A 81 -16.44 -17.16 5.27
CA ILE A 81 -15.13 -17.21 4.60
C ILE A 81 -14.90 -16.02 3.64
N PRO A 82 -15.76 -15.77 2.62
CA PRO A 82 -15.46 -14.73 1.63
C PRO A 82 -15.46 -13.31 2.22
N LEU A 83 -16.45 -12.98 3.04
CA LEU A 83 -16.58 -11.64 3.63
C LEU A 83 -15.55 -11.41 4.74
N GLY A 84 -15.35 -12.38 5.62
CA GLY A 84 -14.37 -12.33 6.70
C GLY A 84 -12.94 -12.18 6.17
N LEU A 85 -12.57 -13.00 5.17
CA LEU A 85 -11.27 -12.90 4.51
C LEU A 85 -11.08 -11.54 3.84
N THR A 86 -12.08 -11.08 3.07
CA THR A 86 -12.01 -9.78 2.38
C THR A 86 -11.80 -8.64 3.38
N LEU A 87 -12.59 -8.62 4.45
CA LEU A 87 -12.51 -7.57 5.47
C LEU A 87 -11.16 -7.61 6.19
N PHE A 88 -10.67 -8.79 6.56
CA PHE A 88 -9.37 -8.95 7.17
C PHE A 88 -8.25 -8.43 6.26
N VAL A 89 -8.24 -8.83 4.98
CA VAL A 89 -7.22 -8.39 4.00
C VAL A 89 -7.25 -6.87 3.84
N LEU A 90 -8.43 -6.25 3.78
CA LEU A 90 -8.56 -4.80 3.70
C LEU A 90 -7.97 -4.10 4.94
N VAL A 91 -8.35 -4.55 6.14
CA VAL A 91 -7.91 -3.95 7.41
C VAL A 91 -6.40 -4.14 7.62
N ALA A 92 -5.88 -5.34 7.37
CA ALA A 92 -4.47 -5.66 7.57
C ALA A 92 -3.55 -4.90 6.61
N ASN A 93 -4.00 -4.62 5.37
CA ASN A 93 -3.20 -3.91 4.36
C ASN A 93 -3.41 -2.39 4.39
N LEU A 94 -4.43 -1.87 5.09
CA LEU A 94 -4.72 -0.45 5.17
C LEU A 94 -3.53 0.39 5.69
N PRO A 95 -2.81 -0.01 6.76
CA PRO A 95 -1.67 0.76 7.25
C PRO A 95 -0.52 0.85 6.23
N ILE A 96 -0.27 -0.22 5.48
CA ILE A 96 0.75 -0.26 4.42
C ILE A 96 0.37 0.72 3.32
N TYR A 97 -0.89 0.69 2.87
CA TYR A 97 -1.41 1.62 1.86
C TYR A 97 -1.30 3.07 2.30
N ILE A 98 -1.73 3.39 3.51
CA ILE A 98 -1.68 4.75 4.08
C ILE A 98 -0.22 5.23 4.15
N THR A 99 0.69 4.39 4.66
CA THR A 99 2.10 4.74 4.82
C THR A 99 2.74 5.05 3.48
N LEU A 100 2.55 4.18 2.47
CA LEU A 100 3.11 4.37 1.14
C LEU A 100 2.55 5.60 0.44
N THR A 101 1.26 5.87 0.62
CA THR A 101 0.62 7.05 0.06
C THR A 101 1.18 8.32 0.72
N LEU A 102 1.26 8.38 2.05
CA LEU A 102 1.82 9.52 2.77
C LEU A 102 3.29 9.76 2.42
N ASP A 103 4.11 8.70 2.39
CA ASP A 103 5.52 8.81 2.00
C ASP A 103 5.67 9.40 0.60
N SER A 104 4.82 8.97 -0.34
CA SER A 104 4.85 9.47 -1.72
C SER A 104 4.58 10.98 -1.86
N HIS A 105 3.89 11.60 -0.89
CA HIS A 105 3.50 13.02 -0.93
C HIS A 105 4.31 13.91 0.01
N ILE A 106 4.68 13.40 1.18
CA ILE A 106 5.28 14.19 2.27
C ILE A 106 6.81 14.08 2.23
N VAL A 107 7.34 12.90 1.89
CA VAL A 107 8.76 12.60 2.09
C VAL A 107 9.54 12.88 0.80
N LYS A 108 10.26 14.00 0.79
CA LYS A 108 11.30 14.29 -0.20
C LYS A 108 12.67 13.97 0.39
N LEU A 109 13.06 12.70 0.32
CA LEU A 109 14.41 12.27 0.72
C LEU A 109 15.47 12.92 -0.17
N ALA A 110 16.57 13.36 0.44
CA ALA A 110 17.77 13.76 -0.29
C ALA A 110 18.33 12.55 -1.08
N PRO A 111 18.87 12.74 -2.29
CA PRO A 111 19.30 11.63 -3.16
C PRO A 111 20.29 10.65 -2.49
N LYS A 112 21.19 11.16 -1.65
CA LYS A 112 22.17 10.33 -0.92
C LYS A 112 21.49 9.41 0.10
N THR A 113 20.44 9.88 0.76
CA THR A 113 19.67 9.09 1.74
C THR A 113 18.75 8.10 1.03
N ALA A 114 18.13 8.51 -0.09
CA ALA A 114 17.26 7.66 -0.90
C ALA A 114 17.97 6.40 -1.40
N LEU A 115 19.26 6.52 -1.76
CA LEU A 115 20.09 5.39 -2.22
C LEU A 115 20.13 4.21 -1.23
N PHE A 116 20.07 4.47 0.07
CA PHE A 116 20.12 3.43 1.11
C PHE A 116 18.73 3.03 1.61
N ILE A 117 17.83 4.01 1.77
CA ILE A 117 16.49 3.77 2.31
C ILE A 117 15.62 2.99 1.31
N GLU A 118 15.69 3.33 0.02
CA GLU A 118 14.83 2.68 -0.99
C GLU A 118 15.06 1.15 -1.09
N PRO A 119 16.31 0.64 -1.18
CA PRO A 119 16.57 -0.81 -1.16
C PRO A 119 16.24 -1.47 0.18
N PHE A 120 16.49 -0.78 1.29
CA PHE A 120 16.16 -1.31 2.62
C PHE A 120 14.65 -1.52 2.76
N VAL A 121 13.85 -0.54 2.35
CA VAL A 121 12.39 -0.63 2.33
C VAL A 121 11.94 -1.77 1.40
N ASP A 122 12.56 -1.94 0.24
CA ASP A 122 12.25 -3.07 -0.64
C ASP A 122 12.57 -4.42 -0.01
N PHE A 123 13.67 -4.54 0.73
CA PHE A 123 14.00 -5.75 1.48
C PHE A 123 12.97 -6.07 2.56
N VAL A 124 12.55 -5.06 3.33
CA VAL A 124 11.49 -5.20 4.35
C VAL A 124 10.18 -5.65 3.70
N PHE A 125 9.76 -5.03 2.59
CA PHE A 125 8.56 -5.46 1.87
C PHE A 125 8.72 -6.85 1.26
N ALA A 126 9.88 -7.19 0.72
CA ALA A 126 10.13 -8.51 0.18
C ALA A 126 10.01 -9.60 1.25
N TRP A 127 10.52 -9.36 2.45
CA TRP A 127 10.50 -10.34 3.53
C TRP A 127 9.12 -10.46 4.20
N PHE A 128 8.56 -9.33 4.64
CA PHE A 128 7.37 -9.30 5.48
C PHE A 128 6.07 -9.23 4.70
N VAL A 129 6.09 -8.81 3.44
CA VAL A 129 4.87 -8.70 2.62
C VAL A 129 4.92 -9.75 1.52
N GLY A 130 5.86 -9.64 0.58
CA GLY A 130 5.99 -10.58 -0.53
C GLY A 130 6.20 -12.03 -0.07
N GLY A 131 7.18 -12.25 0.81
CA GLY A 131 7.52 -13.57 1.33
C GLY A 131 6.41 -14.19 2.18
N LEU A 132 5.83 -13.45 3.12
CA LEU A 132 4.75 -13.96 3.98
C LEU A 132 3.49 -14.29 3.18
N HIS A 133 3.02 -13.39 2.31
CA HIS A 133 1.83 -13.65 1.48
C HIS A 133 2.07 -14.77 0.46
N PHE A 134 3.26 -14.85 -0.13
CA PHE A 134 3.59 -15.99 -1.00
C PHE A 134 3.57 -17.30 -0.21
N SER A 135 4.15 -17.33 0.99
CA SER A 135 4.16 -18.52 1.83
C SER A 135 2.75 -18.93 2.26
N GLY A 136 1.90 -17.97 2.63
CA GLY A 136 0.48 -18.19 2.94
C GLY A 136 -0.26 -18.77 1.74
N GLY A 137 -0.24 -18.07 0.61
CA GLY A 137 -0.97 -18.49 -0.59
C GLY A 137 -0.49 -19.84 -1.15
N ALA A 138 0.83 -20.04 -1.22
CA ALA A 138 1.40 -21.28 -1.71
C ALA A 138 1.23 -22.45 -0.72
N SER A 139 0.93 -22.19 0.56
CA SER A 139 0.71 -23.26 1.53
C SER A 139 -0.50 -24.14 1.22
N TRP A 140 -1.48 -23.59 0.50
CA TRP A 140 -2.69 -24.30 0.10
C TRP A 140 -2.47 -25.42 -0.91
N PHE A 141 -1.44 -25.32 -1.75
CA PHE A 141 -1.24 -26.26 -2.86
C PHE A 141 0.20 -26.78 -2.98
N TRP A 142 1.16 -26.18 -2.27
CA TRP A 142 2.56 -26.59 -2.32
C TRP A 142 3.09 -27.02 -0.96
N ASN A 143 3.30 -28.32 -0.82
CA ASN A 143 3.85 -28.93 0.40
C ASN A 143 5.38 -28.76 0.51
N ALA A 144 5.81 -27.51 0.73
CA ALA A 144 7.19 -27.15 1.08
C ALA A 144 7.23 -26.50 2.46
N SER A 145 8.42 -26.41 3.08
CA SER A 145 8.54 -25.73 4.37
C SER A 145 8.15 -24.25 4.25
N ALA A 146 7.59 -23.66 5.32
CA ALA A 146 7.21 -22.25 5.33
C ALA A 146 8.40 -21.34 4.99
N LEU A 147 9.60 -21.66 5.51
CA LEU A 147 10.82 -20.93 5.23
C LEU A 147 11.19 -20.99 3.74
N THR A 148 11.09 -22.16 3.10
CA THR A 148 11.38 -22.31 1.66
C THR A 148 10.43 -21.45 0.83
N ARG A 149 9.13 -21.51 1.09
CA ARG A 149 8.14 -20.71 0.37
C ARG A 149 8.39 -19.21 0.59
N GLN A 150 8.67 -18.80 1.82
CA GLN A 150 8.95 -17.40 2.14
C GLN A 150 10.20 -16.88 1.43
N ILE A 151 11.32 -17.63 1.46
CA ILE A 151 12.57 -17.25 0.76
C ILE A 151 12.31 -17.07 -0.74
N LEU A 152 11.51 -17.95 -1.35
CA LEU A 152 11.18 -17.85 -2.77
C LEU A 152 10.26 -16.66 -3.07
N GLY A 153 9.25 -16.42 -2.23
CA GLY A 153 8.40 -15.23 -2.34
C GLY A 153 9.20 -13.93 -2.20
N THR A 154 10.13 -13.87 -1.25
CA THR A 154 11.05 -12.75 -1.07
C THR A 154 11.95 -12.56 -2.29
N SER A 155 12.55 -13.64 -2.79
CA SER A 155 13.42 -13.59 -3.97
C SER A 155 12.66 -13.12 -5.22
N LEU A 156 11.43 -13.63 -5.40
CA LEU A 156 10.54 -13.22 -6.49
C LEU A 156 10.17 -11.74 -6.37
N TYR A 157 9.82 -11.27 -5.18
CA TYR A 157 9.53 -9.85 -4.96
C TYR A 157 10.73 -8.98 -5.32
N LEU A 158 11.94 -9.31 -4.83
CA LEU A 158 13.15 -8.52 -5.11
C LEU A 158 13.50 -8.50 -6.59
N LEU A 159 13.36 -9.64 -7.28
CA LEU A 159 13.57 -9.73 -8.72
C LEU A 159 12.60 -8.80 -9.47
N MET A 160 11.31 -8.86 -9.13
CA MET A 160 10.29 -8.01 -9.74
C MET A 160 10.52 -6.53 -9.39
N ALA A 161 10.88 -6.21 -8.15
CA ALA A 161 11.21 -4.86 -7.73
C ALA A 161 12.39 -4.32 -8.55
N PHE A 162 13.47 -5.08 -8.70
CA PHE A 162 14.61 -4.70 -9.51
C PHE A 162 14.25 -4.45 -10.99
N LEU A 163 13.41 -5.30 -11.58
CA LEU A 163 13.01 -5.19 -12.98
C LEU A 163 12.04 -4.02 -13.24
N PHE A 164 11.06 -3.80 -12.36
CA PHE A 164 9.94 -2.89 -12.61
C PHE A 164 10.08 -1.55 -11.88
N VAL A 165 10.69 -1.52 -10.69
CA VAL A 165 10.86 -0.34 -9.85
C VAL A 165 12.22 0.28 -10.14
N LYS A 166 12.27 1.15 -11.16
CA LYS A 166 13.50 1.90 -11.46
C LYS A 166 13.88 2.78 -10.24
N PRO A 167 15.15 2.76 -9.79
CA PRO A 167 15.61 3.60 -8.69
C PRO A 167 15.46 5.07 -9.04
N HIS A 168 15.31 5.91 -8.01
CA HIS A 168 15.15 7.35 -8.19
C HIS A 168 16.32 7.95 -9.00
N LYS A 169 16.06 8.34 -10.25
CA LYS A 169 17.02 9.13 -11.03
C LYS A 169 17.07 10.53 -10.45
N SER A 170 18.10 10.81 -9.65
CA SER A 170 18.54 12.16 -9.38
C SER A 170 18.76 12.86 -10.72
N LYS A 171 17.94 13.86 -11.04
CA LYS A 171 18.33 14.87 -12.03
C LYS A 171 19.48 15.64 -11.41
N MET A 172 20.72 15.18 -11.61
CA MET A 172 21.87 16.06 -11.45
C MET A 172 21.71 17.18 -12.48
N THR A 173 21.16 18.31 -12.04
CA THR A 173 21.33 19.58 -12.73
C THR A 173 22.81 19.95 -12.67
N THR A 174 23.57 19.51 -13.67
CA THR A 174 24.82 20.16 -14.06
C THR A 174 24.44 21.56 -14.55
N LYS A 175 24.49 22.54 -13.66
CA LYS A 175 24.75 23.93 -14.07
C LYS A 175 26.27 24.05 -14.15
N GLY A 176 26.79 23.95 -15.37
CA GLY A 176 28.11 24.45 -15.77
C GLY A 176 27.88 25.66 -16.64
#